data_AF-A0A963HWF1-F1
#
_entry.id   AF-A0A963HWF1-F1
#
_cell.length_a   1.000
_cell.length_b   1.000
_cell.length_c   1.000
_cell.angle_alpha   90.00
_cell.angle_beta   90.00
_cell.angle_gamma   90.00
#
_symmetry.space_group_name_H-M   'P 1'
#
loop_
_entity.id
_entity.type
_entity.pdbx_description
1 polymer ?
#
loop_
_entity_poly.entity_id
_entity_poly.type
_entity_poly.pdbx_seq_one_letter_code
_entity_poly.pdbx_strand_id
1 'polypeptide(L)' 'MHKNALKTCLALAFFSLTGTALAAPLAYVPNEKSGTVSVIDTATDTVTTTLKISERPRGIAIAPDGS' A
#
# COMPACT_ATOMS: atom_id res chain seq x y z
N MET A 1 33.74 21.83 -35.03
CA MET A 1 33.30 21.86 -33.61
C MET A 1 31.89 21.27 -33.43
N HIS A 2 31.60 20.05 -33.91
CA HIS A 2 30.22 19.51 -33.95
C HIS A 2 30.11 18.03 -33.52
N LYS A 3 30.77 17.63 -32.43
CA LYS A 3 30.72 16.21 -31.95
C LYS A 3 30.14 16.04 -30.53
N ASN A 4 29.64 17.10 -29.89
CA ASN A 4 29.25 17.05 -28.47
C ASN A 4 27.73 17.07 -28.22
N ALA A 5 26.89 17.27 -29.25
CA ALA A 5 25.44 17.36 -29.08
C ALA A 5 24.74 15.99 -28.88
N LEU A 6 25.40 14.88 -29.24
CA LEU A 6 24.81 13.53 -29.14
C LEU A 6 24.97 12.91 -27.74
N LYS A 7 25.91 13.40 -26.92
CA LYS A 7 26.16 12.87 -25.57
C LYS A 7 25.22 13.46 -24.51
N THR A 8 24.58 14.59 -24.80
CA THR A 8 23.73 15.31 -23.83
C THR A 8 22.31 14.75 -23.73
N CYS A 9 21.81 14.03 -24.73
CA CYS A 9 20.47 13.43 -24.67
C CYS A 9 20.41 12.14 -23.83
N LEU A 10 21.54 11.50 -23.54
CA LEU A 10 21.56 10.22 -22.80
C LEU A 10 21.58 10.39 -21.26
N ALA A 11 21.84 11.60 -20.76
CA ALA A 11 21.88 11.87 -19.31
C ALA A 11 20.50 12.21 -18.70
N LEU A 12 19.44 12.36 -19.50
CA LEU A 12 18.09 12.68 -19.00
C LEU A 12 17.17 11.45 -18.82
N ALA A 13 17.62 10.25 -19.18
CA ALA A 13 16.81 9.02 -19.07
C ALA A 13 16.90 8.32 -17.70
N PHE A 14 17.52 8.96 -16.70
CA PHE A 14 17.46 8.54 -15.29
C PHE A 14 16.61 9.51 -14.46
N PHE A 15 15.60 10.13 -15.09
CA PHE A 15 14.55 10.82 -14.34
C PHE A 15 13.70 9.75 -13.65
N SER A 16 14.17 9.40 -12.46
CA SER A 16 13.56 8.59 -11.40
C SER A 16 12.16 8.07 -11.72
N LEU A 17 12.08 6.76 -11.96
CA LEU A 17 10.87 6.00 -11.74
C LEU A 17 10.58 6.04 -10.23
N THR A 18 10.03 7.15 -9.74
CA THR A 18 9.36 7.15 -8.44
C THR A 18 8.12 6.30 -8.65
N GLY A 19 8.26 4.99 -8.50
CA GLY A 19 7.12 4.08 -8.41
C GLY A 19 6.29 4.56 -7.24
N THR A 20 5.13 5.13 -7.52
CA THR A 20 4.11 5.30 -6.51
C THR A 20 3.80 3.91 -5.99
N ALA A 21 4.27 3.60 -4.78
CA ALA A 21 3.81 2.43 -4.06
C ALA A 21 2.33 2.66 -3.76
N LEU A 22 1.47 2.14 -4.64
CA LEU A 22 0.04 2.04 -4.36
C LEU A 22 -0.11 0.92 -3.35
N ALA A 23 0.00 1.24 -2.06
CA ALA A 23 -0.65 0.41 -1.07
C ALA A 23 -2.14 0.47 -1.37
N ALA A 24 -2.79 -0.68 -1.53
CA ALA A 24 -4.25 -0.71 -1.59
C ALA A 24 -4.78 -0.02 -0.32
N PRO A 25 -5.78 0.89 -0.41
CA PRO A 25 -6.23 1.70 0.70
C PRO A 25 -7.09 0.86 1.65
N LEU A 26 -6.46 -0.09 2.34
CA LEU A 26 -7.12 -1.03 3.22
C LEU A 26 -7.05 -0.56 4.67
N ALA A 27 -8.20 -0.49 5.33
CA ALA A 27 -8.30 -0.37 6.77
C ALA A 27 -8.61 -1.73 7.40
N TYR A 28 -7.87 -2.09 8.44
CA TYR A 28 -8.11 -3.29 9.24
C TYR A 28 -8.77 -2.84 10.54
N VAL A 29 -10.00 -3.28 10.79
CA VAL A 29 -10.80 -2.82 11.94
C VAL A 29 -11.11 -4.00 12.86
N PRO A 30 -10.59 -4.00 14.10
CA PRO A 30 -10.86 -5.05 15.07
C PRO A 30 -12.27 -4.90 15.66
N ASN A 31 -13.08 -5.93 15.51
CA ASN A 31 -14.44 -6.00 16.03
C ASN A 31 -14.44 -6.79 17.34
N GLU A 32 -14.24 -6.09 18.46
CA GLU A 32 -13.95 -6.72 19.75
C GLU A 32 -14.99 -7.76 20.18
N LYS A 33 -16.29 -7.44 20.07
CA LYS A 33 -17.37 -8.31 20.56
C LYS A 33 -17.62 -9.51 19.65
N SER A 34 -17.44 -9.38 18.34
CA SER A 34 -17.68 -10.47 17.39
C SER A 34 -16.47 -11.40 17.24
N GLY A 35 -15.30 -10.99 17.72
CA GLY A 35 -14.06 -11.74 17.54
C GLY A 35 -13.64 -11.81 16.08
N THR A 36 -13.82 -10.72 15.33
CA THR A 36 -13.46 -10.64 13.91
C THR A 36 -12.62 -9.41 13.62
N VAL A 37 -11.96 -9.38 12.46
CA VAL A 37 -11.36 -8.17 11.88
C VAL A 37 -12.01 -7.93 10.52
N SER A 38 -12.57 -6.75 10.32
CA SER A 38 -13.04 -6.32 9.00
C SER A 38 -11.86 -5.76 8.20
N VAL A 39 -11.75 -6.14 6.93
CA VAL A 39 -10.88 -5.47 5.96
C VAL A 39 -11.77 -4.61 5.08
N ILE A 40 -11.50 -3.31 5.08
CA ILE A 40 -12.32 -2.29 4.42
C ILE A 40 -11.47 -1.65 3.32
N ASP A 41 -11.97 -1.63 2.10
CA ASP A 41 -11.46 -0.75 1.06
C ASP A 41 -12.00 0.66 1.32
N THR A 42 -11.12 1.57 1.72
CA THR A 42 -11.51 2.94 2.08
C THR A 42 -11.74 3.84 0.86
N ALA A 43 -11.40 3.41 -0.35
CA ALA A 43 -11.73 4.16 -1.56
C ALA A 43 -13.21 3.99 -1.94
N THR A 44 -13.79 2.82 -1.64
CA THR A 44 -15.18 2.48 -1.94
C THR A 44 -16.07 2.44 -0.71
N ASP A 45 -15.49 2.53 0.49
CA ASP A 45 -16.15 2.36 1.79
C ASP A 45 -16.87 0.99 1.89
N THR A 46 -16.21 -0.06 1.40
CA THR A 46 -16.78 -1.42 1.37
C THR A 46 -15.94 -2.41 2.16
N VAL A 47 -16.61 -3.34 2.85
CA VAL A 47 -15.95 -4.48 3.49
C VAL A 47 -15.59 -5.51 2.42
N THR A 48 -14.29 -5.71 2.19
CA THR A 48 -13.78 -6.66 1.18
C THR A 48 -13.62 -8.06 1.76
N THR A 49 -13.29 -8.17 3.05
CA THR A 49 -13.26 -9.46 3.75
C THR A 49 -13.51 -9.31 5.25
N THR A 50 -13.86 -10.42 5.90
CA THR A 50 -13.97 -10.52 7.36
C THR A 50 -13.18 -11.72 7.85
N LEU A 51 -12.14 -11.45 8.64
CA LEU A 51 -11.27 -12.45 9.20
C LEU A 51 -11.82 -12.90 10.55
N LYS A 52 -12.01 -14.21 10.73
CA LYS A 52 -12.42 -14.78 12.02
C LYS A 52 -11.22 -14.96 12.91
N ILE A 53 -11.30 -14.45 14.13
CA ILE A 53 -10.29 -14.57 15.18
C ILE A 53 -10.91 -15.35 16.35
N SER A 54 -10.11 -16.00 17.19
CA SER A 54 -10.63 -16.72 18.37
C SER A 54 -10.86 -15.85 19.61
N GLU A 55 -10.36 -14.61 19.59
CA GLU A 55 -10.28 -13.71 20.76
C GLU A 55 -11.03 -12.38 20.53
N ARG A 56 -10.97 -11.47 21.52
CA ARG A 56 -11.51 -10.11 21.46
C ARG A 56 -10.47 -9.09 20.97
N PRO A 57 -10.32 -8.85 19.65
CA PRO A 57 -9.25 -8.00 19.15
C PRO A 57 -9.47 -6.53 19.55
N ARG A 58 -8.39 -5.86 19.95
CA ARG A 58 -8.38 -4.43 20.34
C ARG A 58 -7.22 -3.64 19.71
N GLY A 59 -6.05 -4.26 19.64
CA GLY A 59 -4.86 -3.68 19.00
C GLY A 59 -4.59 -4.30 17.63
N ILE A 60 -3.96 -3.51 16.74
CA ILE A 60 -3.47 -3.94 15.43
C ILE A 60 -2.04 -3.45 15.25
N ALA A 61 -1.21 -4.30 14.64
CA ALA A 61 0.08 -3.94 14.10
C ALA A 61 0.16 -4.51 12.68
N ILE A 62 0.80 -3.76 11.78
CA ILE A 62 1.02 -4.16 10.39
C ILE A 62 2.53 -4.22 10.17
N ALA A 63 3.00 -5.27 9.50
CA ALA A 63 4.42 -5.37 9.15
C ALA A 63 4.83 -4.20 8.24
N PRO A 64 6.08 -3.70 8.31
CA PRO A 64 6.53 -2.60 7.46
C PRO A 64 6.42 -2.89 5.96
N ASP A 65 6.50 -4.15 5.57
CA ASP A 65 6.34 -4.62 4.19
C ASP A 65 4.89 -4.96 3.81
N GLY A 66 3.96 -4.87 4.76
CA GLY A 66 2.53 -5.14 4.56
C GLY A 66 2.15 -6.61 4.50
N SER A 67 3.05 -7.54 4.85
CA SER A 67 2.78 -8.99 4.95
C SER A 67 2.04 -9.41 6.23
#